data_AF-A0A3B9R772-F1
#
_entry.id   AF-A0A3B9R772-F1
#
_cell.length_a   1.000
_cell.length_b   1.000
_cell.length_c   1.000
_cell.angle_alpha   90.00
_cell.angle_beta   90.00
_cell.angle_gamma   90.00
#
_symmetry.space_group_name_H-M   'P 1'
#
loop_
_entity.id
_entity.type
_entity.pdbx_description
1 polymer ?
#
loop_
_entity_poly.entity_id
_entity_poly.type
_entity_poly.pdbx_seq_one_letter_code
_entity_poly.pdbx_strand_id
1 'polypeptide(L)'
;WVQERGLYFPNKWSKEFTPILEMHDEGEEASKGSLLISSYGKGYYIYTGLSFFRELPVGVPGAYKLFSNMLSVGKEKVETKVKIKG
;
A
#
# COMPACT_ATOMS: atom_id res chain seq x y z
N TRP A 1 -15.81 4.52 -6.33
CA TRP A 1 -15.25 5.37 -5.25
C TRP A 1 -16.34 6.32 -4.81
N VAL A 2 -16.59 6.47 -3.50
CA VAL A 2 -17.63 7.41 -3.03
C VAL A 2 -17.11 8.86 -3.08
N GLN A 3 -15.78 9.05 -3.13
CA GLN A 3 -15.15 10.36 -3.25
C GLN A 3 -13.77 10.25 -3.94
N GLU A 4 -12.69 10.10 -3.18
CA GLU A 4 -11.30 10.12 -3.67
C GLU A 4 -10.55 8.81 -3.35
N ARG A 5 -9.80 8.27 -4.33
CA ARG A 5 -9.02 7.02 -4.22
C ARG A 5 -7.78 7.18 -3.33
N GLY A 6 -7.25 8.38 -3.29
CA GLY A 6 -6.09 8.74 -2.48
C GLY A 6 -5.79 10.22 -2.62
N LEU A 7 -4.93 10.71 -1.75
CA LEU A 7 -4.51 12.10 -1.69
C LEU A 7 -2.99 12.18 -1.61
N TYR A 8 -2.46 13.34 -2.01
CA TYR A 8 -1.06 13.71 -1.84
C TYR A 8 -0.05 12.81 -2.56
N PHE A 9 -0.41 12.20 -3.71
CA PHE A 9 0.53 11.39 -4.47
C PHE A 9 1.74 12.24 -4.90
N PRO A 10 2.96 11.91 -4.44
CA PRO A 10 4.15 12.63 -4.85
C PRO A 10 4.38 12.41 -6.35
N ASN A 11 4.91 13.41 -7.03
CA ASN A 11 5.39 13.31 -8.41
C ASN A 11 6.91 13.11 -8.51
N LYS A 12 7.61 13.19 -7.37
CA LYS A 12 9.06 13.02 -7.24
C LYS A 12 9.39 12.30 -5.95
N TRP A 13 10.38 11.42 -6.01
CA TRP A 13 10.94 10.69 -4.88
C TRP A 13 12.41 10.36 -5.18
N SER A 14 13.15 9.92 -4.18
CA SER A 14 14.55 9.53 -4.38
C SER A 14 14.65 8.19 -5.13
N LYS A 15 15.76 7.96 -5.83
CA LYS A 15 15.96 6.78 -6.72
C LYS A 15 15.85 5.43 -6.01
N GLU A 16 15.96 5.42 -4.68
CA GLU A 16 15.88 4.23 -3.84
C GLU A 16 14.44 3.74 -3.69
N PHE A 17 13.44 4.57 -4.01
CA PHE A 17 12.04 4.18 -3.99
C PHE A 17 11.62 3.50 -5.29
N THR A 18 11.00 2.34 -5.14
CA THR A 18 10.34 1.61 -6.21
C THR A 18 8.84 1.92 -6.19
N PRO A 19 8.28 2.48 -7.27
CA PRO A 19 6.83 2.60 -7.41
C PRO A 19 6.20 1.23 -7.66
N ILE A 20 5.19 0.88 -6.86
CA ILE A 20 4.51 -0.42 -6.94
C ILE A 20 3.23 -0.34 -7.77
N LEU A 21 2.54 0.80 -7.72
CA LEU A 21 1.26 1.02 -8.40
C LEU A 21 1.33 2.24 -9.31
N GLU A 22 0.76 2.10 -10.49
CA GLU A 22 0.45 3.18 -11.41
C GLU A 22 -1.08 3.33 -11.49
N MET A 23 -1.57 4.57 -11.47
CA MET A 23 -2.99 4.85 -11.57
C MET A 23 -3.23 6.18 -12.29
N HIS A 24 -4.30 6.22 -13.08
CA HIS A 24 -4.86 7.42 -13.67
C HIS A 24 -6.38 7.35 -13.58
N ASP A 25 -7.02 8.51 -13.60
CA ASP A 25 -8.42 8.61 -13.96
C ASP A 25 -8.54 8.91 -15.47
N GLU A 26 -9.73 8.73 -16.03
CA GLU A 26 -9.94 8.86 -17.49
C GLU A 26 -9.57 10.29 -17.96
N GLY A 27 -8.64 10.37 -18.92
CA GLY A 27 -8.14 11.65 -19.45
C GLY A 27 -7.04 12.32 -18.62
N GLU A 28 -6.61 11.72 -17.51
CA GLU A 28 -5.48 12.20 -16.70
C GLU A 28 -4.18 11.42 -16.99
N GLU A 29 -3.06 12.07 -16.72
CA GLU A 29 -1.74 11.43 -16.79
C GLU A 29 -1.55 10.38 -15.69
N ALA A 30 -0.82 9.32 -16.01
CA ALA A 30 -0.54 8.25 -15.06
C ALA A 30 0.36 8.71 -13.90
N SER A 31 -0.12 8.47 -12.68
CA SER A 31 0.63 8.71 -11.44
C SER A 31 1.17 7.41 -10.85
N LYS A 32 2.46 7.42 -10.48
CA LYS A 32 3.17 6.30 -9.85
C LYS A 32 3.40 6.51 -8.34
N GLY A 33 2.89 7.59 -7.78
CA GLY A 33 3.16 8.00 -6.39
C GLY A 33 2.28 7.34 -5.33
N SER A 34 1.28 6.54 -5.73
CA SER A 34 0.25 6.03 -4.81
C SER A 34 0.76 4.99 -3.81
N LEU A 35 1.78 4.23 -4.17
CA LEU A 35 2.45 3.25 -3.31
C LEU A 35 3.93 3.15 -3.71
N LEU A 36 4.80 3.63 -2.82
CA LEU A 36 6.24 3.61 -2.99
C LEU A 36 6.87 2.78 -1.88
N ILE A 37 7.88 1.98 -2.21
CA ILE A 37 8.64 1.18 -1.24
C ILE A 37 10.14 1.40 -1.41
N SER A 38 10.88 1.46 -0.32
CA SER A 38 12.35 1.46 -0.34
C SER A 38 12.88 0.60 0.80
N SER A 39 14.01 -0.08 0.59
CA SER A 39 14.74 -0.72 1.68
C SER A 39 15.48 0.34 2.49
N TYR A 40 15.39 0.24 3.81
CA TYR A 40 16.09 1.15 4.72
C TYR A 40 16.61 0.40 5.93
N GLY A 41 17.93 0.36 6.08
CA GLY A 41 18.60 -0.43 7.12
C GLY A 41 18.22 -1.91 7.04
N LYS A 42 17.60 -2.43 8.11
CA LYS A 42 17.15 -3.84 8.20
C LYS A 42 15.66 -4.03 7.83
N GLY A 43 15.01 -3.00 7.31
CA GLY A 43 13.58 -3.02 7.04
C GLY A 43 13.21 -2.28 5.76
N TYR A 44 11.93 -1.94 5.66
CA TYR A 44 11.35 -1.27 4.51
C TYR A 44 10.61 -0.02 4.96
N TYR A 45 10.78 1.06 4.21
CA TYR A 45 9.94 2.24 4.30
C TYR A 45 8.90 2.16 3.19
N ILE A 46 7.62 2.28 3.57
CA ILE A 46 6.50 2.24 2.63
C ILE A 46 5.73 3.55 2.76
N TYR A 47 5.62 4.28 1.66
CA TYR A 47 4.75 5.43 1.54
C TYR A 47 3.50 5.04 0.76
N THR A 48 2.32 5.44 1.22
CA THR A 48 1.09 5.34 0.43
C THR A 48 0.17 6.52 0.71
N GLY A 49 -0.39 7.07 -0.37
CA GLY A 49 -1.44 8.09 -0.31
C GLY A 49 -2.85 7.52 -0.47
N LEU A 50 -2.99 6.19 -0.55
CA LEU A 50 -4.29 5.53 -0.69
C LEU A 50 -5.17 5.80 0.53
N SER A 51 -6.46 6.03 0.30
CA SER A 51 -7.44 6.39 1.33
C SER A 51 -7.88 5.18 2.18
N PHE A 52 -6.93 4.44 2.77
CA PHE A 52 -7.21 3.27 3.62
C PHE A 52 -8.16 3.59 4.78
N PHE A 53 -8.12 4.81 5.32
CA PHE A 53 -9.03 5.27 6.38
C PHE A 53 -10.52 5.28 5.94
N ARG A 54 -10.80 5.26 4.64
CA ARG A 54 -12.17 5.13 4.10
C ARG A 54 -12.47 3.68 3.71
N GLU A 55 -11.51 3.00 3.10
CA GLU A 55 -11.71 1.65 2.57
C GLU A 55 -11.75 0.56 3.66
N LEU A 56 -10.89 0.67 4.69
CA LEU A 56 -10.82 -0.33 5.76
C LEU A 56 -12.10 -0.31 6.61
N PRO A 57 -12.63 0.82 7.11
CA PRO A 57 -13.83 0.81 7.96
C PRO A 57 -15.09 0.26 7.29
N VAL A 58 -15.21 0.40 5.96
CA VAL A 58 -16.36 -0.13 5.21
C VAL A 58 -16.13 -1.54 4.64
N GLY A 59 -15.02 -2.18 5.00
CA GLY A 59 -14.81 -3.61 4.71
C GLY A 59 -14.36 -3.93 3.28
N VAL A 60 -13.74 -3.01 2.55
CA VAL A 60 -13.32 -3.27 1.16
C VAL A 60 -12.26 -4.39 1.12
N PRO A 61 -12.54 -5.58 0.54
CA PRO A 61 -11.63 -6.72 0.67
C PRO A 61 -10.25 -6.49 0.05
N GLY A 62 -10.18 -5.74 -1.06
CA GLY A 62 -8.92 -5.39 -1.73
C GLY A 62 -8.01 -4.53 -0.85
N ALA A 63 -8.59 -3.62 -0.06
CA ALA A 63 -7.87 -2.74 0.84
C ALA A 63 -7.17 -3.53 1.95
N TYR A 64 -7.90 -4.45 2.59
CA TYR A 64 -7.36 -5.34 3.61
C TYR A 64 -6.27 -6.25 3.06
N LYS A 65 -6.47 -6.81 1.86
CA LYS A 65 -5.47 -7.66 1.21
C LYS A 65 -4.19 -6.87 0.92
N LEU A 66 -4.31 -5.67 0.34
CA LEU A 66 -3.17 -4.82 0.06
C LEU A 66 -2.43 -4.41 1.33
N PHE A 67 -3.15 -3.99 2.37
CA PHE A 67 -2.57 -3.65 3.67
C PHE A 67 -1.84 -4.84 4.31
N SER A 68 -2.44 -6.04 4.28
CA SER A 68 -1.79 -7.27 4.75
C SER A 68 -0.51 -7.59 3.97
N ASN A 69 -0.51 -7.39 2.65
CA ASN A 69 0.68 -7.59 1.82
C ASN A 69 1.80 -6.60 2.23
N MET A 70 1.46 -5.33 2.48
CA MET A 70 2.41 -4.32 2.95
C MET A 70 3.06 -4.72 4.30
N LEU A 71 2.26 -5.23 5.25
CA LEU A 71 2.77 -5.71 6.55
C LEU A 71 3.62 -6.99 6.45
N SER A 72 3.53 -7.69 5.32
CA SER A 72 4.23 -8.95 5.06
C SER A 72 5.54 -8.73 4.30
N VAL A 73 5.83 -7.51 3.84
CA VAL A 73 7.08 -7.19 3.16
C VAL A 73 8.28 -7.57 4.04
N GLY A 74 9.26 -8.24 3.43
CA GLY A 74 10.48 -8.69 4.11
C GLY A 74 10.30 -9.92 5.00
N LYS A 75 9.10 -10.51 5.08
CA LYS A 75 8.86 -11.75 5.81
C LYS A 75 8.88 -12.92 4.83
N GLU A 76 9.81 -13.85 5.01
CA GLU A 76 9.90 -15.06 4.17
C GLU A 76 8.78 -16.07 4.45
N LYS A 77 8.26 -16.10 5.69
CA LYS A 77 7.12 -16.93 6.12
C LYS A 77 6.28 -16.18 7.15
N VAL A 78 4.97 -16.09 6.92
CA VAL A 78 4.03 -15.67 7.97
C VAL A 78 3.86 -16.84 8.93
N GLU A 79 4.46 -16.75 10.12
CA GLU A 79 4.25 -17.75 11.17
C GLU A 79 2.78 -17.77 11.57
N THR A 80 2.03 -18.75 11.08
CA THR A 80 0.65 -19.02 11.48
C THR A 80 0.67 -19.75 12.82
N LYS A 81 0.84 -19.01 13.91
CA LYS A 81 0.61 -19.57 15.26
C LYS A 81 -0.89 -19.73 15.49
N VAL A 82 -1.49 -20.77 14.91
CA VAL A 82 -2.87 -21.16 15.22
C VAL A 82 -2.86 -21.89 16.56
N LYS A 83 -2.99 -21.14 17.66
CA LYS A 83 -3.42 -21.69 18.96
C LYS A 83 -4.91 -21.41 19.11
N ILE A 84 -5.74 -22.19 18.41
CA ILE A 84 -7.16 -22.28 18.77
C ILE A 84 -7.23 -23.39 19.82
N LYS A 85 -7.30 -22.99 21.09
CA LYS A 85 -7.72 -23.91 22.15
C LYS A 85 -9.25 -23.96 22.09
N GLY A 86 -9.78 -25.07 21.58
CA GLY A 86 -11.13 -25.51 21.89
C GLY A 86 -11.20 -26.13 23.27
#